data_AF-A0A9D7F8P4-F1
#
_entry.id   AF-A0A9D7F8P4-F1
#
_cell.length_a   1.000
_cell.length_b   1.000
_cell.length_c   1.000
_cell.angle_alpha   90.00
_cell.angle_beta   90.00
_cell.angle_gamma   90.00
#
_symmetry.space_group_name_H-M   'P 1'
#
loop_
_entity.id
_entity.type
_entity.pdbx_description
1 polymer ?
#
loop_
_entity_poly.entity_id
_entity_poly.type
_entity_poly.pdbx_seq_one_letter_code
_entity_poly.pdbx_strand_id
1 'polypeptide(L)'
;MRGLSGVAEADEFLEPDLQPTTPVLIAAFDGENADPANGRKLNDTIRAYTPWGELAFALAGEAGYQLVEASDKEGIAPGADTLRELLGQQPALILIDEVAPYLRKVSGRNAQRAGEQLLAFMTSLMKAVESSPNAALVFTLAVGRDGKASDAYSRETQDIAAFFAEAESVSARKATVIDPTEDDETVKVVCRRLFACIDRQKAATVVADYKAAWDANRDSLPPAPAQDRRVEEFEAGYPLHPELVKVLTQKTGTLGNFQRVRGMLRLLARTVARLWQTRPADAYAVHTHHIDLGFDPIRLELITRLKQDIYVPAIRAEIANGEQTPALAEQLDNGPFKGLPTYGSYVARCAFMHTLAFNDALRGLNAEELRYAILSPGTDIAFVDDARKRFVADSAYLDDKPGAPLRFLAEANLTQIIRREETNIDREEARSKLNAYIRELFAGPALNLIPFAAGPHDVPDDDGSGKPYLVMLGYEACPTARRSHPP
;
A
#
# COMPACT_ATOMS: atom_id res chain seq x y z
N MET A 1 21.07 -18.88 28.71
CA MET A 1 21.45 -19.29 27.34
C MET A 1 21.18 -18.10 26.43
N ARG A 2 22.15 -17.59 25.65
CA ARG A 2 21.87 -16.57 24.61
C ARG A 2 21.78 -17.16 23.20
N GLY A 3 21.73 -18.48 23.08
CA GLY A 3 21.71 -19.19 21.80
C GLY A 3 20.32 -19.55 21.28
N LEU A 4 19.26 -18.80 21.63
CA LEU A 4 17.83 -18.90 21.21
C LEU A 4 16.80 -18.94 22.37
N SER A 5 17.21 -18.86 23.65
CA SER A 5 16.22 -18.90 24.75
C SER A 5 15.25 -17.70 24.67
N GLY A 6 13.97 -17.97 24.49
CA GLY A 6 12.93 -16.94 24.32
C GLY A 6 12.64 -16.54 22.87
N VAL A 7 13.33 -17.13 21.88
CA VAL A 7 12.99 -16.98 20.47
C VAL A 7 11.98 -18.06 20.10
N ALA A 8 10.71 -17.70 20.02
CA ALA A 8 9.65 -18.60 19.58
C ALA A 8 9.82 -18.92 18.09
N GLU A 9 9.61 -20.19 17.72
CA GLU A 9 9.61 -20.67 16.32
C GLU A 9 10.95 -20.43 15.60
N ALA A 10 12.07 -20.61 16.31
CA ALA A 10 13.42 -20.42 15.75
C ALA A 10 13.70 -21.33 14.54
N ASP A 11 13.07 -22.49 14.51
CA ASP A 11 13.07 -23.47 13.43
C ASP A 11 12.44 -22.97 12.12
N GLU A 12 11.63 -21.90 12.15
CA GLU A 12 11.13 -21.26 10.93
C GLU A 12 12.22 -20.46 10.17
N PHE A 13 13.33 -20.12 10.84
CA PHE A 13 14.35 -19.20 10.29
C PHE A 13 15.76 -19.80 10.28
N LEU A 14 16.03 -20.78 11.13
CA LEU A 14 17.32 -21.47 11.21
C LEU A 14 17.09 -22.97 11.17
N GLU A 15 17.75 -23.61 10.20
CA GLU A 15 17.88 -25.06 10.18
C GLU A 15 18.46 -25.53 11.53
N PRO A 16 17.97 -26.64 12.11
CA PRO A 16 18.39 -27.06 13.45
C PRO A 16 19.90 -27.23 13.64
N ASP A 17 20.63 -27.56 12.58
CA ASP A 17 22.08 -27.71 12.54
C ASP A 17 22.84 -26.38 12.45
N LEU A 18 22.19 -25.29 12.03
CA LEU A 18 22.73 -23.93 12.05
C LEU A 18 22.54 -23.21 13.39
N GLN A 19 21.82 -23.83 14.34
CA GLN A 19 21.58 -23.23 15.65
C GLN A 19 22.85 -23.20 16.51
N PRO A 20 23.19 -22.07 17.15
CA PRO A 20 24.42 -21.95 17.93
C PRO A 20 24.36 -22.84 19.17
N THR A 21 25.31 -23.78 19.25
CA THR A 21 25.45 -24.73 20.38
C THR A 21 26.21 -24.15 21.57
N THR A 22 26.87 -23.00 21.39
CA THR A 22 27.62 -22.28 22.42
C THR A 22 27.03 -20.89 22.66
N PRO A 23 27.27 -20.28 23.85
CA PRO A 23 26.83 -18.92 24.11
C PRO A 23 27.44 -17.93 23.11
N VAL A 24 26.58 -17.13 22.48
CA VAL A 24 26.98 -16.02 21.61
C VAL A 24 26.97 -14.72 22.43
N LEU A 25 28.08 -13.99 22.42
CA LEU A 25 28.18 -12.64 22.94
C LEU A 25 27.45 -11.70 21.97
N ILE A 26 26.59 -10.84 22.48
CA ILE A 26 25.80 -9.92 21.65
C ILE A 26 26.01 -8.52 22.19
N ALA A 27 26.45 -7.63 21.31
CA ALA A 27 26.56 -6.20 21.58
C ALA A 27 25.83 -5.42 20.50
N ALA A 28 25.04 -4.43 20.91
CA ALA A 28 24.27 -3.59 20.01
C ALA A 28 24.49 -2.12 20.36
N PHE A 29 24.72 -1.30 19.35
CA PHE A 29 24.78 0.15 19.46
C PHE A 29 23.65 0.79 18.67
N ASP A 30 22.96 1.74 19.29
CA ASP A 30 21.83 2.48 18.74
C ASP A 30 22.21 3.96 18.67
N GLY A 31 22.58 4.43 17.47
CA GLY A 31 22.99 5.80 17.26
C GLY A 31 21.86 6.83 17.39
N GLU A 32 20.61 6.42 17.13
CA GLU A 32 19.43 7.30 17.27
C GLU A 32 19.15 7.63 18.74
N ASN A 33 19.38 6.70 19.66
CA ASN A 33 19.18 6.93 21.10
C ASN A 33 20.47 7.25 21.88
N ALA A 34 21.62 7.23 21.22
CA ALA A 34 22.90 7.60 21.85
C ALA A 34 22.90 9.04 22.38
N ASP A 35 23.45 9.24 23.58
CA ASP A 35 23.63 10.54 24.22
C ASP A 35 25.13 10.76 24.52
N PRO A 36 25.93 11.16 23.51
CA PRO A 36 27.37 11.27 23.66
C PRO A 36 27.82 12.37 24.62
N ALA A 37 26.96 13.35 24.91
CA ALA A 37 27.29 14.44 25.82
C ALA A 37 27.16 14.02 27.29
N ASN A 38 26.08 13.29 27.62
CA ASN A 38 25.84 12.85 29.01
C ASN A 38 26.31 11.42 29.27
N GLY A 39 26.62 10.66 28.22
CA GLY A 39 26.97 9.25 28.28
C GLY A 39 25.80 8.35 28.70
N ARG A 40 25.91 7.07 28.37
CA ARG A 40 24.97 6.02 28.79
C ARG A 40 25.44 5.39 30.09
N LYS A 41 24.58 5.38 31.11
CA LYS A 41 24.82 4.62 32.35
C LYS A 41 24.71 3.12 32.03
N LEU A 42 25.80 2.37 32.21
CA LEU A 42 25.87 0.93 31.92
C LEU A 42 25.61 0.09 33.16
N ASN A 43 26.11 0.55 34.31
CA ASN A 43 25.78 0.04 35.65
C ASN A 43 25.94 1.18 36.68
N ASP A 44 26.01 0.87 37.97
CA ASP A 44 26.12 1.90 39.01
C ASP A 44 27.45 2.68 39.03
N THR A 45 28.52 2.13 38.45
CA THR A 45 29.86 2.70 38.49
C THR A 45 30.40 3.13 37.12
N ILE A 46 29.86 2.57 36.04
CA ILE A 46 30.35 2.73 34.67
C ILE A 46 29.35 3.49 33.82
N ARG A 47 29.88 4.48 33.11
CA ARG A 47 29.18 5.28 32.11
C ARG A 47 30.04 5.36 30.86
N ALA A 48 29.48 4.95 29.72
CA ALA A 48 30.15 5.04 28.43
C ALA A 48 29.70 6.30 27.69
N TYR A 49 30.62 6.95 27.00
CA TYR A 49 30.36 8.16 26.20
C TYR A 49 30.47 7.91 24.69
N THR A 50 30.93 6.72 24.32
CA THR A 50 31.29 6.34 22.95
C THR A 50 30.71 4.98 22.56
N PRO A 51 30.56 4.68 21.25
CA PRO A 51 30.11 3.38 20.78
C PRO A 51 31.02 2.25 21.26
N TRP A 52 32.34 2.45 21.27
CA TRP A 52 33.27 1.43 21.73
C TRP A 52 33.18 1.16 23.23
N GLY A 53 32.91 2.17 24.05
CA GLY A 53 32.65 1.98 25.48
C GLY A 53 31.39 1.14 25.74
N GLU A 54 30.29 1.44 25.04
CA GLU A 54 29.04 0.69 25.15
C GLU A 54 29.19 -0.75 24.65
N LEU A 55 29.81 -0.93 23.48
CA LEU A 55 30.01 -2.26 22.89
C LEU A 55 30.94 -3.12 23.74
N ALA A 56 32.02 -2.56 24.29
CA ALA A 56 32.95 -3.32 25.12
C ALA A 56 32.31 -3.81 26.41
N PHE A 57 31.50 -2.97 27.06
CA PHE A 57 30.72 -3.40 28.22
C PHE A 57 29.67 -4.46 27.86
N ALA A 58 29.01 -4.35 26.71
CA ALA A 58 28.03 -5.34 26.28
C ALA A 58 28.65 -6.71 25.96
N LEU A 59 29.87 -6.72 25.41
CA LEU A 59 30.61 -7.95 25.08
C LEU A 59 31.18 -8.65 26.32
N ALA A 60 31.81 -7.90 27.24
CA ALA A 60 32.59 -8.50 28.33
C ALA A 60 32.39 -7.83 29.70
N GLY A 61 31.33 -7.05 29.89
CA GLY A 61 31.00 -6.40 31.16
C GLY A 61 32.05 -5.37 31.59
N GLU A 62 32.28 -5.27 32.91
CA GLU A 62 33.25 -4.31 33.46
C GLU A 62 34.67 -4.56 32.94
N ALA A 63 35.08 -5.82 32.80
CA ALA A 63 36.39 -6.18 32.25
C ALA A 63 36.55 -5.70 30.80
N GLY A 64 35.48 -5.81 29.99
CA GLY A 64 35.46 -5.28 28.63
C GLY A 64 35.60 -3.77 28.60
N TYR A 65 34.85 -3.05 29.44
CA TYR A 65 34.96 -1.59 29.52
C TYR A 65 36.37 -1.14 29.96
N GLN A 66 36.98 -1.81 30.93
CA GLN A 66 38.34 -1.49 31.39
C GLN A 66 39.39 -1.52 30.27
N LEU A 67 39.26 -2.44 29.30
CA LEU A 67 40.16 -2.49 28.14
C LEU A 67 40.10 -1.23 27.26
N VAL A 68 38.96 -0.54 27.24
CA VAL A 68 38.71 0.64 26.40
C VAL A 68 38.44 1.91 27.21
N GLU A 69 38.62 1.89 28.53
CA GLU A 69 38.22 2.98 29.42
C GLU A 69 38.93 4.30 29.06
N ALA A 70 40.24 4.24 28.81
CA ALA A 70 41.01 5.40 28.36
C ALA A 70 40.50 5.93 27.00
N SER A 71 40.22 5.02 26.06
CA SER A 71 39.66 5.35 24.75
C SER A 71 38.27 6.01 24.84
N ASP A 72 37.40 5.51 25.72
CA ASP A 72 36.05 6.06 25.94
C ASP A 72 36.12 7.47 26.56
N LYS A 73 36.95 7.66 27.59
CA LYS A 73 37.11 8.95 28.28
C LYS A 73 37.74 10.03 27.40
N GLU A 74 38.73 9.67 26.58
CA GLU A 74 39.42 10.61 25.70
C GLU A 74 38.68 10.85 24.37
N GLY A 75 37.68 10.02 24.05
CA GLY A 75 37.00 10.05 22.76
C GLY A 75 37.91 9.65 21.60
N ILE A 76 38.88 8.76 21.86
CA ILE A 76 39.86 8.27 20.88
C ILE A 76 39.58 6.80 20.60
N ALA A 77 39.44 6.44 19.33
CA ALA A 77 39.11 5.08 18.93
C ALA A 77 40.16 4.06 19.43
N PRO A 78 39.75 2.93 20.01
CA PRO A 78 40.66 1.84 20.33
C PRO A 78 41.20 1.20 19.04
N GLY A 79 42.43 0.69 19.12
CA GLY A 79 43.07 -0.01 18.01
C GLY A 79 42.51 -1.42 17.79
N ALA A 80 42.77 -1.98 16.61
CA ALA A 80 42.30 -3.32 16.24
C ALA A 80 42.76 -4.43 17.20
N ASP A 81 43.97 -4.33 17.77
CA ASP A 81 44.49 -5.31 18.72
C ASP A 81 43.71 -5.32 20.03
N THR A 82 43.39 -4.15 20.58
CA THR A 82 42.54 -4.00 21.78
C THR A 82 41.14 -4.56 21.53
N LEU A 83 40.57 -4.27 20.35
CA LEU A 83 39.25 -4.79 19.98
C LEU A 83 39.27 -6.31 19.77
N ARG A 84 40.36 -6.88 19.24
CA ARG A 84 40.54 -8.33 19.11
C ARG A 84 40.65 -9.01 20.48
N GLU A 85 41.38 -8.41 21.41
CA GLU A 85 41.44 -8.89 22.80
C GLU A 85 40.05 -8.89 23.45
N LEU A 86 39.28 -7.82 23.23
CA LEU A 86 37.91 -7.69 23.70
C LEU A 86 36.97 -8.76 23.11
N LEU A 87 37.09 -9.09 21.82
CA LEU A 87 36.28 -10.14 21.17
C LEU A 87 36.64 -11.55 21.70
N GLY A 88 37.90 -11.77 22.03
CA GLY A 88 38.38 -13.05 22.55
C GLY A 88 38.16 -14.20 21.54
N GLN A 89 37.79 -15.38 22.06
CA GLN A 89 37.60 -16.61 21.27
C GLN A 89 36.14 -17.07 21.20
N GLN A 90 35.25 -16.43 21.98
CA GLN A 90 33.84 -16.80 22.01
C GLN A 90 33.13 -16.25 20.75
N PRO A 91 32.06 -16.92 20.27
CA PRO A 91 31.25 -16.36 19.21
C PRO A 91 30.67 -15.01 19.60
N ALA A 92 30.79 -14.01 18.73
CA ALA A 92 30.34 -12.65 19.00
C ALA A 92 29.54 -12.08 17.81
N LEU A 93 28.40 -11.46 18.11
CA LEU A 93 27.59 -10.71 17.17
C LEU A 93 27.55 -9.24 17.62
N ILE A 94 27.98 -8.36 16.73
CA ILE A 94 28.00 -6.92 16.93
C ILE A 94 26.99 -6.29 15.97
N LEU A 95 26.05 -5.54 16.50
CA LEU A 95 25.02 -4.82 15.75
C LEU A 95 25.24 -3.32 15.92
N ILE A 96 25.32 -2.58 14.81
CA ILE A 96 25.46 -1.11 14.85
C ILE A 96 24.36 -0.51 13.98
N ASP A 97 23.40 0.17 14.61
CA ASP A 97 22.28 0.81 13.94
C ASP A 97 22.39 2.34 14.01
N GLU A 98 21.85 3.03 13.00
CA GLU A 98 21.70 4.49 12.98
C GLU A 98 23.01 5.28 13.20
N VAL A 99 24.07 4.90 12.47
CA VAL A 99 25.40 5.57 12.54
C VAL A 99 25.33 7.05 12.15
N ALA A 100 24.50 7.41 11.16
CA ALA A 100 24.39 8.78 10.66
C ALA A 100 23.77 9.75 11.70
N PRO A 101 22.63 9.42 12.36
CA PRO A 101 22.14 10.20 13.49
C PRO A 101 23.17 10.40 14.61
N TYR A 102 23.97 9.38 14.92
CA TYR A 102 25.03 9.51 15.92
C TYR A 102 26.09 10.55 15.50
N LEU A 103 26.63 10.46 14.27
CA LEU A 103 27.60 11.44 13.74
C LEU A 103 27.08 12.88 13.82
N ARG A 104 25.79 13.08 13.53
CA ARG A 104 25.16 14.39 13.63
C ARG A 104 25.21 14.97 15.05
N LYS A 105 24.95 14.14 16.07
CA LYS A 105 24.96 14.56 17.49
C LYS A 105 26.35 14.94 17.96
N VAL A 106 27.37 14.17 17.60
CA VAL A 106 28.76 14.41 18.03
C VAL A 106 29.43 15.57 17.31
N SER A 107 28.89 16.00 16.17
CA SER A 107 29.32 17.23 15.48
C SER A 107 29.06 18.53 16.28
N GLY A 108 28.23 18.46 17.33
CA GLY A 108 27.93 19.58 18.24
C GLY A 108 28.93 19.72 19.39
N ARG A 109 30.07 20.36 19.13
CA ARG A 109 31.06 21.02 20.05
C ARG A 109 31.61 20.32 21.32
N ASN A 110 31.02 19.28 21.90
CA ASN A 110 31.56 18.61 23.11
C ASN A 110 32.02 17.16 22.89
N ALA A 111 31.49 16.44 21.89
CA ALA A 111 31.87 15.07 21.56
C ALA A 111 32.59 14.96 20.20
N GLN A 112 33.12 16.08 19.71
CA GLN A 112 33.66 16.20 18.35
C GLN A 112 34.78 15.19 18.07
N ARG A 113 35.65 14.93 19.04
CA ARG A 113 36.72 13.92 18.93
C ARG A 113 36.18 12.52 18.68
N ALA A 114 35.13 12.11 19.41
CA ALA A 114 34.54 10.78 19.22
C ALA A 114 33.88 10.65 17.83
N GLY A 115 33.32 11.73 17.29
CA GLY A 115 32.80 11.78 15.92
C GLY A 115 33.89 11.66 14.86
N GLU A 116 34.98 12.42 15.00
CA GLU A 116 36.15 12.35 14.11
C GLU A 116 36.81 10.95 14.14
N GLN A 117 36.73 10.26 15.29
CA GLN A 117 37.31 8.94 15.51
C GLN A 117 36.38 7.78 15.14
N LEU A 118 35.11 8.03 14.81
CA LEU A 118 34.15 6.96 14.53
C LEU A 118 34.57 6.12 13.32
N LEU A 119 35.03 6.76 12.24
CA LEU A 119 35.50 6.06 11.04
C LEU A 119 36.76 5.22 11.33
N ALA A 120 37.66 5.76 12.17
CA ALA A 120 38.85 5.04 12.63
C ALA A 120 38.49 3.83 13.51
N PHE A 121 37.47 3.99 14.37
CA PHE A 121 36.91 2.91 15.16
C PHE A 121 36.31 1.82 14.26
N MET A 122 35.46 2.19 13.29
CA MET A 122 34.85 1.23 12.36
C MET A 122 35.92 0.45 11.58
N THR A 123 36.97 1.12 11.09
CA THR A 123 38.13 0.45 10.47
C THR A 123 38.79 -0.55 11.40
N SER A 124 39.05 -0.15 12.65
CA SER A 124 39.70 -0.99 13.64
C SER A 124 38.84 -2.18 14.04
N LEU A 125 37.53 -1.97 14.16
CA LEU A 125 36.54 -3.00 14.46
C LEU A 125 36.43 -4.02 13.33
N MET A 126 36.36 -3.57 12.07
CA MET A 126 36.34 -4.47 10.91
C MET A 126 37.60 -5.35 10.85
N LYS A 127 38.78 -4.78 11.12
CA LYS A 127 40.04 -5.56 11.21
C LYS A 127 40.04 -6.57 12.36
N ALA A 128 39.51 -6.18 13.52
CA ALA A 128 39.40 -7.07 14.67
C ALA A 128 38.45 -8.25 14.38
N VAL A 129 37.31 -7.98 13.73
CA VAL A 129 36.35 -9.00 13.30
C VAL A 129 36.93 -9.89 12.20
N GLU A 130 37.63 -9.33 11.21
CA GLU A 130 38.26 -10.09 10.12
C GLU A 130 39.28 -11.11 10.63
N SER A 131 40.00 -10.76 11.70
CA SER A 131 40.99 -11.61 12.37
C SER A 131 40.40 -12.54 13.44
N SER A 132 39.09 -12.48 13.68
CA SER A 132 38.37 -13.29 14.67
C SER A 132 37.40 -14.24 13.95
N PRO A 133 37.69 -15.56 13.86
CA PRO A 133 36.90 -16.48 13.05
C PRO A 133 35.45 -16.68 13.53
N ASN A 134 35.14 -16.28 14.77
CA ASN A 134 33.84 -16.47 15.40
C ASN A 134 33.08 -15.14 15.62
N ALA A 135 33.52 -14.04 15.02
CA ALA A 135 32.88 -12.73 15.18
C ALA A 135 32.15 -12.31 13.90
N ALA A 136 30.97 -11.72 14.05
CA ALA A 136 30.19 -11.10 12.99
C ALA A 136 29.85 -9.65 13.35
N LEU A 137 30.01 -8.75 12.38
CA LEU A 137 29.60 -7.35 12.46
C LEU A 137 28.48 -7.12 11.46
N VAL A 138 27.34 -6.66 11.95
CA VAL A 138 26.20 -6.24 11.13
C VAL A 138 25.95 -4.77 11.44
N PHE A 139 25.81 -3.96 10.40
CA PHE A 139 25.51 -2.55 10.55
C PHE A 139 24.55 -2.08 9.46
N THR A 140 23.76 -1.06 9.75
CA THR A 140 22.78 -0.51 8.82
C THR A 140 23.30 0.78 8.18
N LEU A 141 23.00 0.97 6.89
CA LEU A 141 23.25 2.20 6.16
C LEU A 141 21.93 2.69 5.57
N ALA A 142 21.58 3.97 5.80
CA ALA A 142 20.37 4.59 5.26
C ALA A 142 20.53 5.04 3.79
N VAL A 143 21.17 4.21 2.96
CA VAL A 143 21.41 4.52 1.54
C VAL A 143 20.34 3.82 0.71
N GLY A 144 19.57 4.58 -0.08
CA GLY A 144 18.60 4.00 -1.02
C GLY A 144 19.30 3.25 -2.17
N ARG A 145 18.55 2.41 -2.91
CA ARG A 145 19.04 1.63 -4.08
C ARG A 145 19.84 2.43 -5.11
N ASP A 146 19.60 3.74 -5.23
CA ASP A 146 20.29 4.62 -6.18
C ASP A 146 21.60 5.22 -5.61
N GLY A 147 22.08 4.77 -4.44
CA GLY A 147 23.25 5.34 -3.77
C GLY A 147 23.00 6.75 -3.19
N LYS A 148 21.74 7.23 -3.22
CA LYS A 148 21.34 8.55 -2.73
C LYS A 148 20.62 8.42 -1.40
N ALA A 149 21.14 9.12 -0.40
CA ALA A 149 20.45 9.31 0.85
C ALA A 149 19.26 10.27 0.64
N SER A 150 18.08 9.88 1.11
CA SER A 150 16.82 10.64 0.96
C SER A 150 16.29 11.18 2.29
N ASP A 151 17.08 11.03 3.36
CA ASP A 151 16.74 11.39 4.73
C ASP A 151 17.30 12.77 5.14
N ALA A 152 16.93 13.21 6.34
CA ALA A 152 17.41 14.46 6.94
C ALA A 152 18.93 14.46 7.24
N TYR A 153 19.59 13.32 7.04
CA TYR A 153 21.01 13.07 7.30
C TYR A 153 21.79 12.82 6.00
N SER A 154 21.25 13.27 4.86
CA SER A 154 21.73 12.87 3.54
C SER A 154 23.22 13.11 3.29
N ARG A 155 23.82 14.13 3.92
CA ARG A 155 25.26 14.39 3.84
C ARG A 155 26.07 13.39 4.65
N GLU A 156 25.75 13.24 5.93
CA GLU A 156 26.42 12.30 6.83
C GLU A 156 26.30 10.86 6.32
N THR A 157 25.13 10.49 5.82
CA THR A 157 24.87 9.17 5.21
C THR A 157 25.70 8.94 3.94
N GLN A 158 25.88 9.98 3.10
CA GLN A 158 26.76 9.89 1.92
C GLN A 158 28.24 9.76 2.30
N ASP A 159 28.71 10.54 3.28
CA ASP A 159 30.08 10.48 3.76
C ASP A 159 30.41 9.10 4.36
N ILE A 160 29.47 8.56 5.16
CA ILE A 160 29.56 7.19 5.69
C ILE A 160 29.58 6.15 4.57
N ALA A 161 28.68 6.26 3.60
CA ALA A 161 28.58 5.31 2.49
C ALA A 161 29.85 5.29 1.63
N ALA A 162 30.39 6.47 1.30
CA ALA A 162 31.64 6.60 0.54
C ALA A 162 32.82 5.99 1.30
N PHE A 163 32.92 6.26 2.60
CA PHE A 163 33.94 5.67 3.46
C PHE A 163 33.85 4.13 3.49
N PHE A 164 32.64 3.57 3.62
CA PHE A 164 32.48 2.12 3.64
C PHE A 164 32.74 1.48 2.29
N ALA A 165 32.37 2.12 1.18
CA ALA A 165 32.74 1.65 -0.16
C ALA A 165 34.26 1.63 -0.36
N GLU A 166 34.97 2.62 0.17
CA GLU A 166 36.44 2.64 0.17
C GLU A 166 37.02 1.53 1.07
N ALA A 167 36.52 1.39 2.30
CA ALA A 167 36.95 0.34 3.22
C ALA A 167 36.70 -1.07 2.67
N GLU A 168 35.59 -1.28 1.97
CA GLU A 168 35.26 -2.52 1.27
C GLU A 168 36.25 -2.81 0.14
N SER A 169 36.60 -1.80 -0.67
CA SER A 169 37.58 -1.94 -1.75
C SER A 169 38.97 -2.38 -1.24
N VAL A 170 39.30 -2.04 0.01
CA VAL A 170 40.54 -2.42 0.68
C VAL A 170 40.41 -3.77 1.40
N SER A 171 39.22 -4.15 1.87
CA SER A 171 38.91 -5.39 2.62
C SER A 171 38.32 -6.51 1.74
N ALA A 172 38.50 -6.41 0.42
CA ALA A 172 37.75 -6.98 -0.71
C ALA A 172 37.46 -8.51 -0.78
N ARG A 173 37.25 -9.25 0.32
CA ARG A 173 36.88 -10.68 0.27
C ARG A 173 35.82 -11.17 1.27
N LYS A 174 35.30 -10.35 2.21
CA LYS A 174 34.40 -10.88 3.27
C LYS A 174 33.15 -10.08 3.62
N ALA A 175 32.99 -8.84 3.17
CA ALA A 175 31.74 -8.10 3.41
C ALA A 175 30.63 -8.67 2.52
N THR A 176 29.53 -9.12 3.13
CA THR A 176 28.31 -9.53 2.39
C THR A 176 27.31 -8.40 2.52
N VAL A 177 27.02 -7.70 1.42
CA VAL A 177 25.94 -6.73 1.39
C VAL A 177 24.63 -7.49 1.27
N ILE A 178 23.80 -7.41 2.31
CA ILE A 178 22.47 -7.99 2.33
C ILE A 178 21.48 -6.85 2.15
N ASP A 179 20.67 -6.89 1.08
CA ASP A 179 19.50 -6.03 0.93
C ASP A 179 18.30 -6.79 1.53
N PRO A 180 17.84 -6.47 2.75
CA PRO A 180 16.74 -7.18 3.42
C PRO A 180 15.36 -6.86 2.82
N THR A 181 15.31 -6.25 1.63
CA THR A 181 14.09 -5.80 0.96
C THR A 181 13.78 -6.56 -0.33
N GLU A 182 14.24 -7.82 -0.44
CA GLU A 182 13.65 -8.72 -1.43
C GLU A 182 12.14 -8.87 -1.17
N ASP A 183 11.36 -8.93 -2.25
CA ASP A 183 9.90 -8.87 -2.16
C ASP A 183 9.34 -10.07 -1.38
N ASP A 184 9.98 -11.23 -1.44
CA ASP A 184 9.59 -12.45 -0.73
C ASP A 184 9.81 -12.34 0.79
N GLU A 185 10.88 -11.66 1.24
CA GLU A 185 11.15 -11.43 2.66
C GLU A 185 10.16 -10.43 3.26
N THR A 186 9.78 -9.42 2.48
CA THR A 186 8.81 -8.39 2.88
C THR A 186 7.49 -9.01 3.33
N VAL A 187 6.98 -10.01 2.61
CA VAL A 187 5.72 -10.68 2.93
C VAL A 187 5.81 -11.43 4.26
N LYS A 188 6.89 -12.20 4.46
CA LYS A 188 7.11 -12.96 5.71
C LYS A 188 7.19 -12.02 6.92
N VAL A 189 7.91 -10.90 6.79
CA VAL A 189 7.99 -9.87 7.83
C VAL A 189 6.61 -9.29 8.15
N VAL A 190 5.81 -9.00 7.11
CA VAL A 190 4.45 -8.48 7.27
C VAL A 190 3.57 -9.49 8.02
N CYS A 191 3.55 -10.76 7.61
CA CYS A 191 2.76 -11.79 8.28
C CYS A 191 3.17 -11.96 9.75
N ARG A 192 4.47 -12.04 10.05
CA ARG A 192 4.98 -12.20 11.42
C ARG A 192 4.60 -11.03 12.34
N ARG A 193 4.58 -9.81 11.80
CA ARG A 193 4.21 -8.61 12.56
C ARG A 193 2.70 -8.47 12.76
N LEU A 194 1.90 -8.98 11.83
CA LEU A 194 0.44 -8.88 11.87
C LEU A 194 -0.23 -10.01 12.66
N PHE A 195 0.31 -11.22 12.58
CA PHE A 195 -0.31 -12.42 13.13
C PHE A 195 0.59 -13.05 14.20
N ALA A 196 0.04 -13.23 15.40
CA ALA A 196 0.77 -13.85 16.50
C ALA A 196 1.07 -15.34 16.24
N CYS A 197 0.15 -16.05 15.58
CA CYS A 197 0.29 -17.45 15.20
C CYS A 197 -0.59 -17.74 13.98
N ILE A 198 -0.11 -18.61 13.09
CA ILE A 198 -0.84 -19.10 11.91
C ILE A 198 -0.76 -20.63 11.92
N ASP A 199 -1.92 -21.30 11.94
CA ASP A 199 -2.00 -22.75 11.84
C ASP A 199 -1.68 -23.18 10.39
N ARG A 200 -0.44 -23.62 10.16
CA ARG A 200 0.07 -23.99 8.83
C ARG A 200 -0.63 -25.21 8.24
N GLN A 201 -1.12 -26.14 9.08
CA GLN A 201 -1.86 -27.31 8.58
C GLN A 201 -3.22 -26.91 8.02
N LYS A 202 -3.94 -26.02 8.71
CA LYS A 202 -5.20 -25.46 8.19
C LYS A 202 -4.97 -24.55 7.00
N ALA A 203 -3.90 -23.75 7.02
CA ALA A 203 -3.53 -22.90 5.89
C ALA A 203 -3.34 -23.72 4.61
N ALA A 204 -2.66 -24.86 4.67
CA ALA A 204 -2.47 -25.74 3.52
C ALA A 204 -3.80 -26.26 2.94
N THR A 205 -4.80 -26.54 3.78
CA THR A 205 -6.14 -26.95 3.32
C THR A 205 -6.84 -25.79 2.59
N VAL A 206 -6.81 -24.58 3.16
CA VAL A 206 -7.40 -23.40 2.53
C VAL A 206 -6.71 -23.08 1.21
N VAL A 207 -5.38 -23.11 1.15
CA VAL A 207 -4.62 -22.87 -0.09
C VAL A 207 -4.98 -23.91 -1.17
N ALA A 208 -5.18 -25.18 -0.80
CA ALA A 208 -5.63 -26.21 -1.74
C ALA A 208 -7.04 -25.90 -2.30
N ASP A 209 -7.96 -25.39 -1.49
CA ASP A 209 -9.30 -24.97 -1.94
C ASP A 209 -9.23 -23.78 -2.91
N TYR A 210 -8.36 -22.80 -2.65
CA TYR A 210 -8.09 -21.70 -3.58
C TYR A 210 -7.51 -22.21 -4.90
N LYS A 211 -6.52 -23.11 -4.83
CA LYS A 211 -5.94 -23.73 -6.03
C LYS A 211 -7.01 -24.44 -6.86
N ALA A 212 -7.91 -25.19 -6.22
CA ALA A 212 -9.01 -25.86 -6.90
C ALA A 212 -9.96 -24.85 -7.58
N ALA A 213 -10.29 -23.75 -6.91
CA ALA A 213 -11.09 -22.67 -7.48
C ALA A 213 -10.40 -22.01 -8.68
N TRP A 214 -9.08 -21.77 -8.61
CA TRP A 214 -8.30 -21.22 -9.71
C TRP A 214 -8.21 -22.18 -10.90
N ASP A 215 -7.99 -23.47 -10.65
CA ASP A 215 -7.92 -24.50 -11.69
C ASP A 215 -9.26 -24.66 -12.42
N ALA A 216 -10.37 -24.66 -11.68
CA ALA A 216 -11.72 -24.74 -12.25
C ALA A 216 -12.08 -23.55 -13.15
N ASN A 217 -11.42 -22.41 -12.94
CA ASN A 217 -11.68 -21.16 -13.66
C ASN A 217 -10.51 -20.70 -14.55
N ARG A 218 -9.53 -21.58 -14.83
CA ARG A 218 -8.26 -21.25 -15.48
C ARG A 218 -8.39 -20.40 -16.74
N ASP A 219 -9.37 -20.72 -17.60
CA ASP A 219 -9.58 -20.02 -18.88
C ASP A 219 -10.15 -18.61 -18.72
N SER A 220 -10.63 -18.26 -17.52
CA SER A 220 -11.20 -16.94 -17.19
C SER A 220 -10.27 -16.08 -16.32
N LEU A 221 -9.11 -16.61 -15.95
CA LEU A 221 -8.09 -15.98 -15.11
C LEU A 221 -6.85 -15.63 -15.94
N PRO A 222 -5.93 -14.79 -15.41
CA PRO A 222 -4.73 -14.43 -16.15
C PRO A 222 -3.92 -15.68 -16.48
N PRO A 223 -3.35 -15.76 -17.69
CA PRO A 223 -2.59 -16.91 -18.14
C PRO A 223 -1.44 -17.16 -17.17
N ALA A 224 -1.32 -18.41 -16.74
CA ALA A 224 -0.23 -18.86 -15.90
C ALA A 224 1.11 -18.61 -16.61
N PRO A 225 2.09 -17.96 -15.97
CA PRO A 225 3.44 -17.94 -16.50
C PRO A 225 4.00 -19.37 -16.58
N ALA A 226 5.04 -19.59 -17.39
CA ALA A 226 5.64 -20.91 -17.61
C ALA A 226 6.04 -21.61 -16.30
N GLN A 227 6.39 -20.83 -15.28
CA GLN A 227 6.57 -21.27 -13.90
C GLN A 227 5.54 -20.55 -13.03
N ASP A 228 4.37 -21.17 -12.86
CA ASP A 228 3.28 -20.61 -12.05
C ASP A 228 3.57 -20.81 -10.57
N ARG A 229 3.95 -19.72 -9.89
CA ARG A 229 4.31 -19.72 -8.48
C ARG A 229 3.19 -19.25 -7.56
N ARG A 230 1.98 -19.01 -8.08
CA ARG A 230 0.87 -18.42 -7.31
C ARG A 230 0.55 -19.20 -6.04
N VAL A 231 0.57 -20.53 -6.10
CA VAL A 231 0.32 -21.40 -4.94
C VAL A 231 1.46 -21.30 -3.93
N GLU A 232 2.71 -21.39 -4.39
CA GLU A 232 3.90 -21.33 -3.53
C GLU A 232 4.02 -19.96 -2.84
N GLU A 233 3.76 -18.88 -3.56
CA GLU A 233 3.68 -17.51 -3.03
C GLU A 233 2.56 -17.40 -1.99
N PHE A 234 1.41 -18.03 -2.24
CA PHE A 234 0.30 -18.01 -1.29
C PHE A 234 0.62 -18.80 -0.02
N GLU A 235 1.25 -19.98 -0.11
CA GLU A 235 1.67 -20.77 1.05
C GLU A 235 2.69 -19.99 1.90
N ALA A 236 3.66 -19.35 1.24
CA ALA A 236 4.68 -18.54 1.90
C ALA A 236 4.08 -17.29 2.57
N GLY A 237 3.10 -16.66 1.89
CA GLY A 237 2.49 -15.39 2.28
C GLY A 237 1.17 -15.48 3.04
N TYR A 238 0.64 -16.69 3.29
CA TYR A 238 -0.65 -16.87 3.96
C TYR A 238 -0.66 -16.14 5.32
N PRO A 239 -1.74 -15.42 5.69
CA PRO A 239 -3.07 -15.37 5.07
C PRO A 239 -3.27 -14.23 4.05
N LEU A 240 -2.22 -13.74 3.37
CA LEU A 240 -2.35 -12.67 2.37
C LEU A 240 -2.50 -13.28 0.96
N HIS A 241 -3.53 -12.90 0.23
CA HIS A 241 -3.72 -13.34 -1.16
C HIS A 241 -2.57 -12.82 -2.05
N PRO A 242 -2.02 -13.61 -3.01
CA PRO A 242 -0.87 -13.18 -3.81
C PRO A 242 -1.11 -11.87 -4.57
N GLU A 243 -2.31 -11.67 -5.11
CA GLU A 243 -2.64 -10.41 -5.81
C GLU A 243 -2.63 -9.20 -4.88
N LEU A 244 -3.04 -9.34 -3.61
CA LEU A 244 -2.96 -8.25 -2.63
C LEU A 244 -1.51 -7.84 -2.40
N VAL A 245 -0.62 -8.81 -2.22
CA VAL A 245 0.81 -8.57 -2.06
C VAL A 245 1.35 -7.86 -3.28
N LYS A 246 1.08 -8.39 -4.48
CA LYS A 246 1.53 -7.83 -5.76
C LYS A 246 1.10 -6.38 -5.94
N VAL A 247 -0.15 -6.04 -5.63
CA VAL A 247 -0.64 -4.66 -5.71
C VAL A 247 0.12 -3.75 -4.75
N LEU A 248 0.32 -4.19 -3.51
CA LEU A 248 0.99 -3.37 -2.49
C LEU A 248 2.48 -3.19 -2.77
N THR A 249 3.17 -4.17 -3.35
CA THR A 249 4.60 -4.09 -3.66
C THR A 249 4.89 -3.44 -5.02
N GLN A 250 4.18 -3.86 -6.08
CA GLN A 250 4.48 -3.47 -7.46
C GLN A 250 3.68 -2.26 -7.96
N LYS A 251 2.55 -1.91 -7.33
CA LYS A 251 1.74 -0.73 -7.69
C LYS A 251 1.81 0.34 -6.62
N THR A 252 1.20 0.09 -5.46
CA THR A 252 1.16 1.08 -4.37
C THR A 252 2.57 1.38 -3.84
N GLY A 253 3.45 0.38 -3.85
CA GLY A 253 4.87 0.52 -3.50
C GLY A 253 5.68 1.45 -4.40
N THR A 254 5.17 1.83 -5.58
CA THR A 254 5.81 2.81 -6.46
C THR A 254 5.52 4.26 -6.07
N LEU A 255 4.56 4.49 -5.16
CA LEU A 255 4.25 5.83 -4.68
C LEU A 255 5.35 6.30 -3.72
N GLY A 256 5.95 7.47 -3.98
CA GLY A 256 7.08 7.97 -3.18
C GLY A 256 6.82 8.15 -1.69
N ASN A 257 5.55 8.31 -1.26
CA ASN A 257 5.17 8.40 0.15
C ASN A 257 4.84 7.03 0.79
N PHE A 258 4.87 5.95 0.02
CA PHE A 258 4.61 4.59 0.49
C PHE A 258 5.93 3.89 0.84
N GLN A 259 6.32 3.98 2.12
CA GLN A 259 7.40 3.14 2.65
C GLN A 259 6.99 1.67 2.54
N ARG A 260 7.55 0.88 1.61
CA ARG A 260 7.03 -0.45 1.23
C ARG A 260 6.57 -1.30 2.42
N VAL A 261 7.49 -1.69 3.32
CA VAL A 261 7.16 -2.55 4.48
C VAL A 261 6.27 -1.82 5.51
N ARG A 262 6.64 -0.61 5.92
CA ARG A 262 5.94 0.13 7.00
C ARG A 262 4.53 0.57 6.59
N GLY A 263 4.37 0.97 5.33
CA GLY A 263 3.11 1.33 4.69
C GLY A 263 2.19 0.12 4.57
N MET A 264 2.71 -1.02 4.10
CA MET A 264 1.96 -2.28 4.11
C MET A 264 1.48 -2.64 5.50
N LEU A 265 2.37 -2.65 6.51
CA LEU A 265 2.00 -2.96 7.89
C LEU A 265 0.89 -2.06 8.42
N ARG A 266 0.97 -0.74 8.22
CA ARG A 266 -0.05 0.20 8.71
C ARG A 266 -1.40 0.01 8.02
N LEU A 267 -1.41 -0.22 6.71
CA LEU A 267 -2.64 -0.42 5.95
C LEU A 267 -3.28 -1.78 6.29
N LEU A 268 -2.47 -2.84 6.27
CA LEU A 268 -2.93 -4.21 6.54
C LEU A 268 -3.31 -4.41 8.00
N ALA A 269 -2.63 -3.80 8.97
CA ALA A 269 -3.04 -3.89 10.38
C ALA A 269 -4.46 -3.36 10.59
N ARG A 270 -4.81 -2.24 9.95
CA ARG A 270 -6.19 -1.69 10.00
C ARG A 270 -7.18 -2.56 9.24
N THR A 271 -6.76 -3.10 8.10
CA THR A 271 -7.57 -4.01 7.27
C THR A 271 -7.90 -5.30 8.03
N VAL A 272 -6.89 -5.94 8.63
CA VAL A 272 -7.05 -7.14 9.47
C VAL A 272 -7.89 -6.84 10.70
N ALA A 273 -7.67 -5.71 11.38
CA ALA A 273 -8.50 -5.30 12.51
C ALA A 273 -9.97 -5.13 12.10
N ARG A 274 -10.24 -4.54 10.93
CA ARG A 274 -11.58 -4.39 10.37
C ARG A 274 -12.22 -5.74 10.04
N LEU A 275 -11.50 -6.63 9.38
CA LEU A 275 -11.95 -8.01 9.08
C LEU A 275 -12.26 -8.80 10.35
N TRP A 276 -11.46 -8.64 11.40
CA TRP A 276 -11.68 -9.33 12.66
C TRP A 276 -12.97 -8.89 13.38
N GLN A 277 -13.36 -7.63 13.17
CA GLN A 277 -14.60 -7.05 13.70
C GLN A 277 -15.82 -7.49 12.90
N THR A 278 -15.75 -7.48 11.56
CA THR A 278 -16.90 -7.75 10.70
C THR A 278 -17.10 -9.22 10.38
N ARG A 279 -16.02 -10.01 10.39
CA ARG A 279 -15.98 -11.45 10.08
C ARG A 279 -16.84 -11.84 8.87
N PRO A 280 -16.53 -11.32 7.66
CA PRO A 280 -17.24 -11.72 6.45
C PRO A 280 -17.15 -13.24 6.26
N ALA A 281 -18.23 -13.87 5.81
CA ALA A 281 -18.32 -15.33 5.69
C ALA A 281 -17.37 -15.92 4.63
N ASP A 282 -16.93 -15.09 3.69
CA ASP A 282 -16.07 -15.40 2.55
C ASP A 282 -14.60 -14.97 2.75
N ALA A 283 -14.24 -14.46 3.94
CA ALA A 283 -12.90 -13.99 4.25
C ALA A 283 -11.96 -15.14 4.69
N TYR A 284 -11.67 -16.08 3.78
CA TYR A 284 -10.71 -17.17 4.00
C TYR A 284 -9.24 -16.71 3.97
N ALA A 285 -8.96 -15.60 3.29
CA ALA A 285 -7.69 -14.91 3.26
C ALA A 285 -7.91 -13.39 3.17
N VAL A 286 -6.85 -12.59 3.33
CA VAL A 286 -6.90 -11.14 3.13
C VAL A 286 -6.69 -10.84 1.64
N HIS A 287 -7.72 -10.30 0.98
CA HIS A 287 -7.72 -9.88 -0.41
C HIS A 287 -7.66 -8.35 -0.55
N THR A 288 -7.40 -7.88 -1.77
CA THR A 288 -7.42 -6.44 -2.12
C THR A 288 -8.75 -5.77 -1.78
N HIS A 289 -9.88 -6.44 -2.03
CA HIS A 289 -11.21 -5.90 -1.74
C HIS A 289 -11.54 -5.77 -0.23
N HIS A 290 -10.73 -6.38 0.64
CA HIS A 290 -10.89 -6.23 2.09
C HIS A 290 -10.38 -4.88 2.60
N ILE A 291 -9.65 -4.11 1.78
CA ILE A 291 -9.27 -2.73 2.09
C ILE A 291 -10.52 -1.84 2.03
N ASP A 292 -11.25 -1.80 3.15
CA ASP A 292 -12.55 -1.14 3.28
C ASP A 292 -12.40 0.39 3.31
N LEU A 293 -12.62 1.03 2.15
CA LEU A 293 -12.61 2.49 2.02
C LEU A 293 -13.78 3.17 2.73
N GLY A 294 -14.83 2.43 3.11
CA GLY A 294 -15.90 2.94 3.96
C GLY A 294 -15.42 3.20 5.40
N PHE A 295 -14.36 2.51 5.84
CA PHE A 295 -13.81 2.65 7.18
C PHE A 295 -12.74 3.76 7.24
N ASP A 296 -13.06 4.84 7.96
CA ASP A 296 -12.26 6.07 8.05
C ASP A 296 -10.77 5.84 8.34
N PRO A 297 -10.35 4.98 9.30
CA PRO A 297 -8.93 4.75 9.55
C PRO A 297 -8.16 4.14 8.36
N ILE A 298 -8.81 3.32 7.53
CA ILE A 298 -8.21 2.78 6.30
C ILE A 298 -8.19 3.86 5.24
N ARG A 299 -9.32 4.55 5.03
CA ARG A 299 -9.46 5.61 4.03
C ARG A 299 -8.45 6.74 4.24
N LEU A 300 -8.23 7.18 5.49
CA LEU A 300 -7.26 8.23 5.83
C LEU A 300 -5.80 7.81 5.60
N GLU A 301 -5.46 6.51 5.70
CA GLU A 301 -4.12 6.05 5.33
C GLU A 301 -3.87 6.32 3.84
N LEU A 302 -4.83 6.00 2.96
CA LEU A 302 -4.68 6.22 1.52
C LEU A 302 -4.74 7.71 1.17
N ILE A 303 -5.73 8.43 1.68
CA ILE A 303 -5.98 9.83 1.29
C ILE A 303 -4.91 10.76 1.87
N THR A 304 -4.66 10.71 3.18
CA THR A 304 -3.77 11.67 3.85
C THR A 304 -2.31 11.26 3.76
N ARG A 305 -1.98 9.99 4.04
CA ARG A 305 -0.57 9.56 4.04
C ARG A 305 -0.03 9.34 2.64
N LEU A 306 -0.81 8.73 1.75
CA LEU A 306 -0.39 8.50 0.37
C LEU A 306 -0.71 9.68 -0.56
N LYS A 307 -1.32 10.76 -0.04
CA LYS A 307 -1.70 11.98 -0.77
C LYS A 307 -2.55 11.66 -2.00
N GLN A 308 -3.61 10.87 -1.79
CA GLN A 308 -4.56 10.44 -2.82
C GLN A 308 -5.92 11.13 -2.65
N ASP A 309 -5.91 12.36 -2.12
CA ASP A 309 -7.10 13.19 -1.88
C ASP A 309 -7.85 13.57 -3.16
N ILE A 310 -7.15 13.57 -4.31
CA ILE A 310 -7.76 13.75 -5.63
C ILE A 310 -8.88 12.74 -5.93
N TYR A 311 -8.89 11.56 -5.29
CA TYR A 311 -9.93 10.54 -5.49
C TYR A 311 -11.06 10.58 -4.44
N VAL A 312 -11.05 11.52 -3.49
CA VAL A 312 -12.14 11.65 -2.49
C VAL A 312 -13.52 11.69 -3.14
N PRO A 313 -13.76 12.45 -4.24
CA PRO A 313 -15.06 12.47 -4.90
C PRO A 313 -15.46 11.10 -5.45
N ALA A 314 -14.53 10.41 -6.13
CA ALA A 314 -14.75 9.08 -6.69
C ALA A 314 -15.07 8.04 -5.61
N ILE A 315 -14.31 8.05 -4.49
CA ILE A 315 -14.53 7.14 -3.37
C ILE A 315 -15.94 7.30 -2.81
N ARG A 316 -16.36 8.55 -2.54
CA ARG A 316 -17.68 8.85 -1.97
C ARG A 316 -18.82 8.55 -2.94
N ALA A 317 -18.65 8.84 -4.23
CA ALA A 317 -19.71 8.61 -5.20
C ALA A 317 -19.88 7.12 -5.53
N GLU A 318 -18.79 6.36 -5.63
CA GLU A 318 -18.82 5.04 -6.27
C GLU A 318 -18.42 3.87 -5.39
N ILE A 319 -17.58 4.07 -4.37
CA ILE A 319 -17.00 2.95 -3.61
C ILE A 319 -17.67 2.78 -2.25
N ALA A 320 -17.72 3.85 -1.45
CA ALA A 320 -18.32 3.79 -0.13
C ALA A 320 -18.70 5.19 0.35
N ASN A 321 -19.94 5.34 0.80
CA ASN A 321 -20.42 6.57 1.39
C ASN A 321 -21.13 6.26 2.72
N GLY A 322 -20.48 6.57 3.83
CA GLY A 322 -21.05 6.38 5.17
C GLY A 322 -22.19 7.35 5.53
N GLU A 323 -22.83 7.96 4.53
CA GLU A 323 -23.90 8.96 4.66
C GLU A 323 -25.26 8.38 4.23
N GLN A 324 -26.30 9.22 4.11
CA GLN A 324 -27.66 8.79 3.77
C GLN A 324 -27.81 8.24 2.34
N THR A 325 -26.94 8.66 1.41
CA THR A 325 -26.99 8.21 0.02
C THR A 325 -25.87 7.19 -0.22
N PRO A 326 -26.20 5.90 -0.46
CA PRO A 326 -25.21 4.87 -0.70
C PRO A 326 -24.43 5.15 -1.99
N ALA A 327 -23.15 4.81 -2.00
CA ALA A 327 -22.31 4.84 -3.19
C ALA A 327 -22.75 3.78 -4.22
N LEU A 328 -22.33 3.92 -5.48
CA LEU A 328 -22.70 2.97 -6.55
C LEU A 328 -22.47 1.50 -6.17
N ALA A 329 -21.30 1.18 -5.62
CA ALA A 329 -20.98 -0.17 -5.16
C ALA A 329 -21.95 -0.68 -4.08
N GLU A 330 -22.27 0.16 -3.10
CA GLU A 330 -23.21 -0.16 -2.02
C GLU A 330 -24.65 -0.32 -2.55
N GLN A 331 -25.03 0.40 -3.61
CA GLN A 331 -26.32 0.22 -4.29
C GLN A 331 -26.39 -1.13 -4.99
N LEU A 332 -25.33 -1.56 -5.66
CA LEU A 332 -25.25 -2.89 -6.28
C LEU A 332 -25.37 -4.00 -5.24
N ASP A 333 -24.68 -3.84 -4.10
CA ASP A 333 -24.69 -4.81 -3.01
C ASP A 333 -26.06 -4.89 -2.31
N ASN A 334 -26.77 -3.77 -2.17
CA ASN A 334 -28.11 -3.73 -1.57
C ASN A 334 -29.25 -4.03 -2.56
N GLY A 335 -28.95 -4.12 -3.86
CA GLY A 335 -29.90 -4.40 -4.93
C GLY A 335 -29.66 -5.78 -5.56
N PRO A 336 -29.06 -5.86 -6.76
CA PRO A 336 -28.84 -7.13 -7.48
C PRO A 336 -28.10 -8.22 -6.69
N PHE A 337 -27.17 -7.84 -5.80
CA PHE A 337 -26.36 -8.80 -5.02
C PHE A 337 -26.80 -8.94 -3.57
N LYS A 338 -28.02 -8.49 -3.23
CA LYS A 338 -28.52 -8.54 -1.85
C LYS A 338 -28.58 -9.97 -1.32
N GLY A 339 -27.90 -10.21 -0.19
CA GLY A 339 -27.82 -11.53 0.45
C GLY A 339 -26.71 -12.44 -0.09
N LEU A 340 -25.91 -11.95 -1.03
CA LEU A 340 -24.67 -12.57 -1.52
C LEU A 340 -23.46 -11.84 -0.90
N PRO A 341 -22.23 -12.32 -1.12
CA PRO A 341 -21.03 -11.51 -0.92
C PRO A 341 -21.15 -10.14 -1.60
N THR A 342 -20.49 -9.12 -1.05
CA THR A 342 -20.59 -7.72 -1.52
C THR A 342 -19.79 -7.50 -2.82
N TYR A 343 -20.23 -8.14 -3.91
CA TYR A 343 -19.54 -8.15 -5.19
C TYR A 343 -19.35 -6.75 -5.79
N GLY A 344 -20.31 -5.84 -5.61
CA GLY A 344 -20.20 -4.45 -6.04
C GLY A 344 -19.06 -3.74 -5.32
N SER A 345 -19.03 -3.81 -3.98
CA SER A 345 -17.92 -3.30 -3.17
C SER A 345 -16.59 -3.96 -3.50
N TYR A 346 -16.57 -5.26 -3.80
CA TYR A 346 -15.33 -5.97 -4.11
C TYR A 346 -14.71 -5.49 -5.42
N VAL A 347 -15.52 -5.37 -6.47
CA VAL A 347 -15.09 -4.81 -7.75
C VAL A 347 -14.53 -3.40 -7.57
N ALA A 348 -15.28 -2.53 -6.90
CA ALA A 348 -14.92 -1.13 -6.73
C ALA A 348 -13.62 -0.95 -5.94
N ARG A 349 -13.46 -1.66 -4.81
CA ARG A 349 -12.26 -1.59 -3.96
C ARG A 349 -11.03 -2.18 -4.65
N CYS A 350 -11.16 -3.30 -5.36
CA CYS A 350 -10.07 -3.85 -6.17
C CYS A 350 -9.64 -2.87 -7.27
N ALA A 351 -10.58 -2.36 -8.07
CA ALA A 351 -10.29 -1.38 -9.11
C ALA A 351 -9.58 -0.14 -8.56
N PHE A 352 -10.01 0.36 -7.41
CA PHE A 352 -9.40 1.51 -6.77
C PHE A 352 -7.96 1.24 -6.33
N MET A 353 -7.70 0.15 -5.62
CA MET A 353 -6.35 -0.17 -5.18
C MET A 353 -5.38 -0.37 -6.34
N HIS A 354 -5.82 -0.95 -7.45
CA HIS A 354 -5.00 -1.06 -8.67
C HIS A 354 -4.80 0.27 -9.40
N THR A 355 -5.62 1.30 -9.14
CA THR A 355 -5.43 2.65 -9.66
C THR A 355 -4.22 3.35 -9.00
N LEU A 356 -3.86 2.94 -7.79
CA LEU A 356 -2.81 3.57 -6.98
C LEU A 356 -1.40 3.12 -7.42
N ALA A 357 -0.90 3.71 -8.51
CA ALA A 357 0.48 3.56 -8.97
C ALA A 357 1.06 4.88 -9.47
N PHE A 358 2.38 5.06 -9.34
CA PHE A 358 3.08 6.23 -9.88
C PHE A 358 3.11 6.20 -11.41
N ASN A 359 3.50 5.07 -12.00
CA ASN A 359 3.54 4.89 -13.44
C ASN A 359 2.13 4.64 -14.00
N ASP A 360 1.70 5.43 -14.98
CA ASP A 360 0.38 5.33 -15.60
C ASP A 360 0.14 3.94 -16.24
N ALA A 361 1.19 3.32 -16.80
CA ALA A 361 1.11 1.99 -17.42
C ALA A 361 0.79 0.87 -16.41
N LEU A 362 1.02 1.09 -15.12
CA LEU A 362 0.70 0.13 -14.05
C LEU A 362 -0.70 0.33 -13.48
N ARG A 363 -1.40 1.42 -13.82
CA ARG A 363 -2.69 1.77 -13.22
C ARG A 363 -3.83 0.96 -13.81
N GLY A 364 -4.65 0.43 -12.91
CA GLY A 364 -5.83 -0.35 -13.22
C GLY A 364 -5.55 -1.83 -13.36
N LEU A 365 -6.58 -2.57 -13.80
CA LEU A 365 -6.49 -4.00 -14.06
C LEU A 365 -7.49 -4.42 -15.13
N ASN A 366 -7.22 -5.53 -15.80
CA ASN A 366 -8.16 -6.10 -16.76
C ASN A 366 -9.19 -7.02 -16.06
N ALA A 367 -10.14 -7.56 -16.82
CA ALA A 367 -11.21 -8.41 -16.27
C ALA A 367 -10.71 -9.73 -15.67
N GLU A 368 -9.69 -10.35 -16.28
CA GLU A 368 -9.09 -11.60 -15.79
C GLU A 368 -8.37 -11.35 -14.45
N GLU A 369 -7.56 -10.29 -14.38
CA GLU A 369 -6.87 -9.86 -13.16
C GLU A 369 -7.88 -9.56 -12.05
N LEU A 370 -9.02 -8.94 -12.36
CA LEU A 370 -10.06 -8.62 -11.37
C LEU A 370 -10.69 -9.88 -10.79
N ARG A 371 -11.00 -10.85 -11.66
CA ARG A 371 -11.52 -12.14 -11.21
C ARG A 371 -10.50 -12.83 -10.31
N TYR A 372 -9.23 -12.88 -10.69
CA TYR A 372 -8.17 -13.45 -9.85
C TYR A 372 -8.04 -12.74 -8.49
N ALA A 373 -8.14 -11.41 -8.47
CA ALA A 373 -8.06 -10.63 -7.23
C ALA A 373 -9.20 -10.90 -6.24
N ILE A 374 -10.38 -11.31 -6.74
CA ILE A 374 -11.60 -11.48 -5.93
C ILE A 374 -11.89 -12.95 -5.64
N LEU A 375 -11.61 -13.85 -6.58
CA LEU A 375 -11.98 -15.26 -6.51
C LEU A 375 -11.41 -15.93 -5.26
N SER A 376 -12.32 -16.44 -4.43
CA SER A 376 -12.05 -17.21 -3.22
C SER A 376 -12.98 -18.44 -3.16
N PRO A 377 -12.69 -19.43 -2.29
CA PRO A 377 -13.59 -20.54 -2.05
C PRO A 377 -15.00 -20.06 -1.71
N GLY A 378 -16.01 -20.57 -2.41
CA GLY A 378 -17.42 -20.19 -2.19
C GLY A 378 -17.87 -18.92 -2.93
N THR A 379 -17.00 -18.25 -3.68
CA THR A 379 -17.40 -17.16 -4.59
C THR A 379 -17.61 -17.66 -6.01
N ASP A 380 -18.64 -17.16 -6.70
CA ASP A 380 -18.90 -17.45 -8.11
C ASP A 380 -18.32 -16.34 -9.02
N ILE A 381 -17.50 -16.73 -9.98
CA ILE A 381 -16.87 -15.84 -10.96
C ILE A 381 -17.91 -15.12 -11.85
N ALA A 382 -19.07 -15.73 -12.08
CA ALA A 382 -20.14 -15.14 -12.87
C ALA A 382 -20.73 -13.91 -12.18
N PHE A 383 -20.86 -13.92 -10.85
CA PHE A 383 -21.30 -12.76 -10.08
C PHE A 383 -20.24 -11.66 -10.05
N VAL A 384 -18.95 -12.01 -10.01
CA VAL A 384 -17.86 -11.02 -10.16
C VAL A 384 -17.97 -10.30 -11.51
N ASP A 385 -18.24 -11.05 -12.58
CA ASP A 385 -18.40 -10.49 -13.92
C ASP A 385 -19.66 -9.64 -14.10
N ASP A 386 -20.79 -10.08 -13.54
CA ASP A 386 -22.03 -9.29 -13.56
C ASP A 386 -21.85 -7.99 -12.78
N ALA A 387 -21.25 -8.05 -11.59
CA ALA A 387 -20.94 -6.87 -10.79
C ALA A 387 -20.01 -5.92 -11.52
N ARG A 388 -18.95 -6.44 -12.18
CA ARG A 388 -18.05 -5.63 -13.01
C ARG A 388 -18.78 -4.92 -14.14
N LYS A 389 -19.64 -5.64 -14.89
CA LYS A 389 -20.39 -5.05 -16.02
C LYS A 389 -21.34 -3.95 -15.56
N ARG A 390 -22.09 -4.19 -14.48
CA ARG A 390 -23.00 -3.18 -13.90
C ARG A 390 -22.24 -1.97 -13.38
N PHE A 391 -21.17 -2.20 -12.63
CA PHE A 391 -20.34 -1.12 -12.10
C PHE A 391 -19.73 -0.26 -13.22
N VAL A 392 -19.19 -0.88 -14.28
CA VAL A 392 -18.66 -0.15 -15.44
C VAL A 392 -19.73 0.62 -16.20
N ALA A 393 -20.94 0.07 -16.33
CA ALA A 393 -22.04 0.72 -17.05
C ALA A 393 -22.53 2.00 -16.34
N ASP A 394 -22.56 1.99 -15.01
CA ASP A 394 -23.17 3.06 -14.21
C ASP A 394 -22.15 4.04 -13.60
N SER A 395 -20.85 3.74 -13.71
CA SER A 395 -19.78 4.57 -13.18
C SER A 395 -19.57 5.85 -13.99
N ALA A 396 -19.44 6.97 -13.28
CA ALA A 396 -18.95 8.23 -13.80
C ALA A 396 -17.44 8.45 -13.60
N TYR A 397 -16.75 7.68 -12.75
CA TYR A 397 -15.33 7.93 -12.44
C TYR A 397 -14.35 6.91 -13.03
N LEU A 398 -14.79 5.89 -13.74
CA LEU A 398 -13.89 4.98 -14.46
C LEU A 398 -13.39 5.55 -15.79
N ASP A 399 -12.19 5.13 -16.21
CA ASP A 399 -11.66 5.39 -17.55
C ASP A 399 -12.52 4.67 -18.60
N ASP A 400 -13.23 5.44 -19.42
CA ASP A 400 -14.20 4.94 -20.41
C ASP A 400 -13.60 4.75 -21.81
N LYS A 401 -12.29 4.96 -21.96
CA LYS A 401 -11.61 4.74 -23.23
C LYS A 401 -11.71 3.26 -23.64
N PRO A 402 -12.01 2.96 -24.92
CA PRO A 402 -12.05 1.58 -25.41
C PRO A 402 -10.74 0.84 -25.11
N GLY A 403 -10.84 -0.29 -24.40
CA GLY A 403 -9.68 -1.11 -24.03
C GLY A 403 -8.85 -0.58 -22.86
N ALA A 404 -9.27 0.51 -22.20
CA ALA A 404 -8.60 0.96 -20.99
C ALA A 404 -8.72 -0.09 -19.87
N PRO A 405 -7.68 -0.25 -19.04
CA PRO A 405 -7.78 -1.05 -17.84
C PRO A 405 -8.79 -0.41 -16.88
N LEU A 406 -9.42 -1.22 -16.03
CA LEU A 406 -10.34 -0.77 -15.00
C LEU A 406 -9.57 0.07 -13.96
N ARG A 407 -9.67 1.40 -14.07
CA ARG A 407 -9.04 2.37 -13.18
C ARG A 407 -9.93 3.57 -12.95
N PHE A 408 -9.83 4.17 -11.77
CA PHE A 408 -10.51 5.42 -11.44
C PHE A 408 -9.76 6.62 -12.00
N LEU A 409 -10.52 7.61 -12.45
CA LEU A 409 -10.12 8.97 -12.75
C LEU A 409 -10.40 9.85 -11.53
N ALA A 410 -9.65 10.95 -11.41
CA ALA A 410 -9.87 11.92 -10.32
C ALA A 410 -11.15 12.74 -10.54
N GLU A 411 -11.48 13.00 -11.80
CA GLU A 411 -12.63 13.80 -12.20
C GLU A 411 -13.71 12.92 -12.82
N ALA A 412 -14.97 13.26 -12.57
CA ALA A 412 -16.10 12.56 -13.14
C ALA A 412 -16.22 12.83 -14.64
N ASN A 413 -16.58 11.80 -15.39
CA ASN A 413 -16.98 11.93 -16.77
C ASN A 413 -18.37 12.55 -16.85
N LEU A 414 -18.40 13.86 -17.12
CA LEU A 414 -19.65 14.63 -17.26
C LEU A 414 -20.62 14.03 -18.29
N THR A 415 -20.10 13.41 -19.35
CA THR A 415 -20.93 12.77 -20.37
C THR A 415 -21.71 11.59 -19.80
N GLN A 416 -21.07 10.80 -18.94
CA GLN A 416 -21.73 9.67 -18.28
C GLN A 416 -22.76 10.15 -17.26
N ILE A 417 -22.44 11.20 -16.49
CA ILE A 417 -23.40 11.82 -15.56
C ILE A 417 -24.64 12.30 -16.34
N ILE A 418 -24.46 13.03 -17.43
CA ILE A 418 -25.58 13.54 -18.24
C ILE A 418 -26.44 12.39 -18.76
N ARG A 419 -25.84 11.34 -19.35
CA ARG A 419 -26.58 10.16 -19.83
C ARG A 419 -27.38 9.45 -18.74
N ARG A 420 -26.82 9.37 -17.53
CA ARG A 420 -27.49 8.79 -16.38
C ARG A 420 -28.70 9.62 -15.97
N GLU A 421 -28.53 10.93 -15.82
CA GLU A 421 -29.65 11.83 -15.48
C GLU A 421 -30.72 11.85 -16.59
N GLU A 422 -30.34 11.78 -17.86
CA GLU A 422 -31.28 11.62 -18.98
C GLU A 422 -32.12 10.34 -18.87
N THR A 423 -31.56 9.26 -18.32
CA THR A 423 -32.28 7.98 -18.13
C THR A 423 -33.22 8.03 -16.92
N ASN A 424 -32.86 8.81 -15.89
CA ASN A 424 -33.67 8.99 -14.68
C ASN A 424 -34.85 9.95 -14.88
N ILE A 425 -34.85 10.76 -15.95
CA ILE A 425 -35.95 11.66 -16.28
C ILE A 425 -37.06 10.86 -17.00
N ASP A 426 -38.26 10.88 -16.42
CA ASP A 426 -39.45 10.37 -17.09
C ASP A 426 -39.74 11.19 -18.35
N ARG A 427 -39.80 10.51 -19.49
CA ARG A 427 -40.08 11.14 -20.79
C ARG A 427 -41.47 11.77 -20.83
N GLU A 428 -42.45 11.21 -20.13
CA GLU A 428 -43.80 11.79 -20.08
C GLU A 428 -43.83 13.06 -19.23
N GLU A 429 -43.14 13.09 -18.10
CA GLU A 429 -42.99 14.30 -17.30
C GLU A 429 -42.24 15.39 -18.07
N ALA A 430 -41.14 15.04 -18.75
CA ALA A 430 -40.38 15.96 -19.59
C ALA A 430 -41.23 16.54 -20.73
N ARG A 431 -41.99 15.69 -21.43
CA ARG A 431 -42.96 16.11 -22.47
C ARG A 431 -44.01 17.04 -21.90
N SER A 432 -44.55 16.74 -20.73
CA SER A 432 -45.59 17.55 -20.09
C SER A 432 -45.08 18.94 -19.72
N LYS A 433 -43.88 19.03 -19.15
CA LYS A 433 -43.20 20.31 -18.85
C LYS A 433 -42.91 21.10 -20.12
N LEU A 434 -42.40 20.44 -21.16
CA LEU A 434 -42.13 21.08 -22.45
C LEU A 434 -43.42 21.62 -23.08
N ASN A 435 -44.49 20.84 -23.08
CA ASN A 435 -45.79 21.26 -23.61
C ASN A 435 -46.35 22.46 -22.84
N ALA A 436 -46.21 22.48 -21.51
CA ALA A 436 -46.63 23.61 -20.68
C ALA A 436 -45.81 24.88 -21.01
N TYR A 437 -44.49 24.76 -21.09
CA TYR A 437 -43.60 25.87 -21.42
C TYR A 437 -43.88 26.45 -22.81
N ILE A 438 -44.10 25.58 -23.80
CA ILE A 438 -44.48 25.99 -25.16
C ILE A 438 -45.83 26.75 -25.13
N ARG A 439 -46.84 26.25 -24.41
CA ARG A 439 -48.14 26.94 -24.28
C ARG A 439 -47.99 28.33 -23.66
N GLU A 440 -47.16 28.45 -22.63
CA GLU A 440 -46.90 29.73 -21.96
C GLU A 440 -46.15 30.71 -22.86
N LEU A 441 -45.09 30.27 -23.55
CA LEU A 441 -44.27 31.11 -24.42
C LEU A 441 -45.07 31.77 -25.55
N PHE A 442 -46.05 31.04 -26.09
CA PHE A 442 -46.92 31.51 -27.18
C PHE A 442 -48.28 32.01 -26.70
N ALA A 443 -48.51 32.06 -25.39
CA ALA A 443 -49.70 32.70 -24.83
C ALA A 443 -49.58 34.22 -25.01
N GLY A 444 -50.59 34.83 -25.62
CA GLY A 444 -50.61 36.28 -25.83
C GLY A 444 -52.03 36.80 -26.01
N PRO A 445 -52.27 38.10 -25.76
CA PRO A 445 -53.62 38.66 -25.80
C PRO A 445 -54.16 38.84 -27.23
N ALA A 446 -53.30 38.81 -28.24
CA ALA A 446 -53.61 39.18 -29.62
C ALA A 446 -54.19 38.03 -30.46
N LEU A 447 -53.83 36.78 -30.17
CA LEU A 447 -54.22 35.59 -30.94
C LEU A 447 -54.82 34.54 -30.02
N ASN A 448 -55.79 33.77 -30.51
CA ASN A 448 -56.30 32.61 -29.79
C ASN A 448 -55.43 31.40 -30.09
N LEU A 449 -54.64 31.00 -29.11
CA LEU A 449 -53.73 29.87 -29.23
C LEU A 449 -54.52 28.56 -29.21
N ILE A 450 -54.35 27.75 -30.27
CA ILE A 450 -54.81 26.36 -30.33
C ILE A 450 -53.54 25.49 -30.31
N PRO A 451 -53.12 25.00 -29.12
CA PRO A 451 -51.87 24.28 -28.99
C PRO A 451 -52.03 22.80 -29.35
N PHE A 452 -51.10 22.31 -30.16
CA PHE A 452 -50.94 20.89 -30.51
C PHE A 452 -52.16 20.28 -31.23
N ALA A 453 -52.80 21.03 -32.14
CA ALA A 453 -53.88 20.51 -32.98
C ALA A 453 -53.41 19.31 -33.81
N ALA A 454 -54.15 18.20 -33.74
CA ALA A 454 -53.85 16.97 -34.47
C ALA A 454 -54.40 17.01 -35.91
N GLY A 455 -55.41 17.85 -36.16
CA GLY A 455 -55.92 18.09 -37.50
C GLY A 455 -56.86 19.29 -37.58
N PRO A 456 -57.40 19.58 -38.79
CA PRO A 456 -58.27 20.74 -39.01
C PRO A 456 -59.54 20.74 -38.15
N HIS A 457 -60.00 19.58 -37.69
CA HIS A 457 -61.17 19.42 -36.84
C HIS A 457 -60.98 19.96 -35.41
N ASP A 458 -59.74 20.15 -34.96
CA ASP A 458 -59.43 20.75 -33.66
C ASP A 458 -59.44 22.28 -33.70
N VAL A 459 -59.62 22.88 -34.89
CA VAL A 459 -59.64 24.32 -35.11
C VAL A 459 -61.09 24.76 -35.35
N PRO A 460 -61.71 25.53 -34.43
CA PRO A 460 -63.06 26.05 -34.63
C PRO A 460 -63.10 27.07 -35.78
N ASP A 461 -64.17 27.07 -36.57
CA ASP A 461 -64.37 28.05 -37.64
C ASP A 461 -64.52 29.49 -37.09
N ASP A 462 -65.18 29.65 -35.93
CA ASP A 462 -65.33 30.91 -35.20
C ASP A 462 -65.61 30.62 -33.71
N ASP A 463 -64.92 31.32 -32.80
CA ASP A 463 -65.10 31.21 -31.34
C ASP A 463 -65.83 32.44 -30.77
N GLY A 464 -66.29 33.34 -31.64
CA GLY A 464 -67.04 34.54 -31.27
C GLY A 464 -66.17 35.66 -30.67
N SER A 465 -64.85 35.50 -30.59
CA SER A 465 -63.94 36.50 -30.02
C SER A 465 -63.45 37.55 -31.02
N GLY A 466 -63.60 37.30 -32.33
CA GLY A 466 -63.12 38.17 -33.41
C GLY A 466 -61.59 38.24 -33.55
N LYS A 467 -60.84 37.37 -32.85
CA LYS A 467 -59.38 37.32 -32.92
C LYS A 467 -58.92 36.23 -33.91
N PRO A 468 -57.78 36.43 -34.61
CA PRO A 468 -57.20 35.36 -35.41
C PRO A 468 -56.64 34.23 -34.54
N TYR A 469 -56.73 33.00 -35.04
CA TYR A 469 -56.16 31.83 -34.38
C TYR A 469 -54.67 31.67 -34.66
N LEU A 470 -53.92 31.30 -33.63
CA LEU A 470 -52.57 30.75 -33.76
C LEU A 470 -52.66 29.24 -33.56
N VAL A 471 -52.64 28.49 -34.66
CA VAL A 471 -52.60 27.02 -34.60
C VAL A 471 -51.15 26.59 -34.49
N MET A 472 -50.81 25.97 -33.37
CA MET A 472 -49.48 25.44 -33.14
C MET A 472 -49.50 23.93 -33.34
N LEU A 473 -48.75 23.46 -34.34
CA LEU A 473 -48.60 22.03 -34.59
C LEU A 473 -47.68 21.40 -33.55
N GLY A 474 -47.94 20.15 -33.18
CA GLY A 474 -47.06 19.35 -32.32
C GLY A 474 -45.66 19.24 -32.93
N TYR A 475 -44.62 19.49 -32.13
CA TYR A 475 -43.23 19.35 -32.59
C TYR A 475 -42.91 17.90 -33.01
N GLU A 476 -43.64 16.92 -32.49
CA GLU A 476 -43.53 15.51 -32.91
C GLU A 476 -44.12 15.24 -34.30
N ALA A 477 -45.05 16.09 -34.77
CA ALA A 477 -45.67 15.99 -36.09
C ALA A 477 -44.84 16.68 -37.19
N CYS A 478 -43.83 17.47 -36.81
CA CYS A 478 -42.91 18.12 -37.74
C CYS A 478 -41.63 17.28 -37.89
N PRO A 479 -41.43 16.56 -39.02
CA PRO A 479 -40.16 15.89 -39.28
C PRO A 479 -39.07 16.96 -39.41
N THR A 480 -38.21 17.07 -38.39
CA THR A 480 -36.99 17.86 -38.50
C THR A 480 -36.00 17.07 -39.36
N ALA A 481 -35.64 17.60 -40.53
CA ALA A 481 -34.50 17.07 -41.27
C ALA A 481 -33.27 17.21 -40.37
N ARG A 482 -32.75 16.09 -39.85
CA ARG A 482 -31.49 16.07 -39.10
C ARG A 482 -30.40 16.70 -39.97
N ARG A 483 -30.03 17.95 -39.72
CA ARG A 483 -28.70 18.44 -40.06
C ARG A 483 -27.74 17.84 -39.04
N SER A 484 -26.92 16.93 -39.50
CA SER A 484 -25.79 16.38 -38.76
C SER A 484 -24.80 17.50 -38.41
N HIS A 485 -24.53 17.65 -37.11
CA HIS A 485 -23.55 18.50 -36.42
C HIS A 485 -23.99 19.92 -35.98
N PRO A 486 -23.79 20.28 -34.70
CA PRO A 486 -23.78 21.67 -34.25
C PRO A 486 -22.39 22.31 -34.47
N PRO A 487 -22.30 23.65 -34.59
CA PRO A 487 -21.02 24.39 -34.59
C PRO A 487 -20.30 24.35 -33.24
#